data_AF-A0A0G1Y986-F1
#
_entry.id   AF-A0A0G1Y986-F1
#
_cell.length_a   1.000
_cell.length_b   1.000
_cell.length_c   1.000
_cell.angle_alpha   90.00
_cell.angle_beta   90.00
_cell.angle_gamma   90.00
#
_symmetry.space_group_name_H-M   'P 1'
#
loop_
_entity.id
_entity.type
_entity.pdbx_description
1 polymer ?
#
loop_
_entity_poly.entity_id
_entity_poly.type
_entity_poly.pdbx_seq_one_letter_code
_entity_poly.pdbx_strand_id
1 'polypeptide(L)'
;MALLLPHSVFYHIPKTGGSWVRGAIQKAGIPTNEVGVLGPVDMPLIDSRGLFLHATPQAVPLQMFAFTFVRNPLSWYQSHWAYCTKNKRWNEHNPFERQCASDNFHQFLRNALTYFPGGVSNMYRGYLGEEYTLPGGFVGRQERLVEDLILALRMAGETFDETSIRRTPPANLAARLDDFQHRCLYTAELLWEMMQSEGHAMRSLGYDREDLSCFLDQRKHSPLPATNHSTRS
;
A
#
# COMPACT_ATOMS: atom_id res chain seq x y z
N MET A 1 0.05 8.14 -9.72
CA MET A 1 0.21 9.58 -10.00
C MET A 1 0.34 10.36 -8.70
N ALA A 2 1.12 11.44 -8.71
CA ALA A 2 1.11 12.41 -7.63
C ALA A 2 -0.09 13.37 -7.81
N LEU A 3 -0.68 13.83 -6.71
CA LEU A 3 -1.74 14.83 -6.72
C LEU A 3 -1.18 16.10 -6.10
N LEU A 4 -1.07 17.14 -6.91
CA LEU A 4 -0.62 18.46 -6.49
C LEU A 4 -1.80 19.25 -5.94
N LEU A 5 -1.61 19.77 -4.73
CA LEU A 5 -2.51 20.67 -4.02
C LEU A 5 -1.82 22.05 -3.92
N PRO A 6 -2.51 23.11 -3.45
CA PRO A 6 -1.92 24.44 -3.32
C PRO A 6 -0.61 24.48 -2.53
N HIS A 7 -0.53 23.78 -1.39
CA HIS A 7 0.61 23.85 -0.46
C HIS A 7 1.28 22.48 -0.25
N SER A 8 0.75 21.41 -0.83
CA SER A 8 1.27 20.06 -0.67
C SER A 8 1.20 19.18 -1.92
N VAL A 9 1.92 18.05 -1.88
CA VAL A 9 1.82 16.99 -2.88
C VAL A 9 1.54 15.64 -2.21
N PHE A 10 0.54 14.93 -2.72
CA PHE A 10 0.25 13.56 -2.34
C PHE A 10 0.89 12.56 -3.33
N TYR A 11 1.92 11.84 -2.90
CA TYR A 11 2.47 10.72 -3.67
C TYR A 11 1.66 9.45 -3.40
N HIS A 12 0.91 8.98 -4.39
CA HIS A 12 0.07 7.80 -4.23
C HIS A 12 0.85 6.50 -4.40
N ILE A 13 1.05 5.77 -3.30
CA ILE A 13 1.52 4.39 -3.31
C ILE A 13 0.34 3.44 -3.60
N PRO A 14 0.44 2.48 -4.54
CA PRO A 14 -0.67 1.58 -4.85
C PRO A 14 -1.24 0.86 -3.62
N LYS A 15 -2.58 0.73 -3.59
CA LYS A 15 -3.36 -0.03 -2.59
C LYS A 15 -3.30 0.51 -1.15
N THR A 16 -2.85 1.75 -0.95
CA THR A 16 -2.82 2.41 0.37
C THR A 16 -3.95 3.41 0.57
N GLY A 17 -5.02 3.31 -0.22
CA GLY A 17 -6.22 4.15 -0.08
C GLY A 17 -6.26 5.39 -0.97
N GLY A 18 -5.36 5.53 -1.95
CA GLY A 18 -5.28 6.76 -2.75
C GLY A 18 -6.52 7.13 -3.56
N SER A 19 -7.37 6.18 -3.96
CA SER A 19 -8.67 6.49 -4.58
C SER A 19 -9.63 7.17 -3.59
N TRP A 20 -9.63 6.72 -2.32
CA TRP A 20 -10.41 7.38 -1.26
C TRP A 20 -9.85 8.78 -1.00
N VAL A 21 -8.52 8.92 -0.87
CA VAL A 21 -7.85 10.22 -0.63
C VAL A 21 -8.20 11.23 -1.71
N ARG A 22 -8.17 10.84 -2.99
CA ARG A 22 -8.58 11.70 -4.11
C ARG A 22 -10.02 12.16 -3.98
N GLY A 23 -10.94 11.23 -3.74
CA GLY A 23 -12.35 11.56 -3.55
C GLY A 23 -12.59 12.46 -2.34
N ALA A 24 -11.86 12.24 -1.23
CA ALA A 24 -11.95 13.05 -0.03
C ALA A 24 -11.43 14.48 -0.26
N ILE A 25 -10.26 14.64 -0.88
CA ILE A 25 -9.66 15.94 -1.23
C ILE A 25 -10.57 16.74 -2.16
N GLN A 26 -11.13 16.09 -3.18
CA GLN A 26 -12.08 16.72 -4.10
C GLN A 26 -13.34 17.21 -3.37
N LYS A 27 -13.92 16.36 -2.50
CA LYS A 27 -15.11 16.73 -1.69
C LYS A 27 -14.83 17.82 -0.67
N ALA A 28 -13.60 17.90 -0.18
CA ALA A 28 -13.16 18.92 0.76
C ALA A 28 -12.95 20.30 0.11
N GLY A 29 -13.15 20.41 -1.20
CA GLY A 29 -13.06 21.67 -1.95
C GLY A 29 -11.63 22.11 -2.27
N ILE A 30 -10.64 21.22 -2.15
CA ILE A 30 -9.25 21.56 -2.44
C ILE A 30 -9.03 21.47 -3.97
N PRO A 31 -8.56 22.54 -4.63
CA PRO A 31 -8.21 22.48 -6.04
C PRO A 31 -7.01 21.56 -6.23
N THR A 32 -7.02 20.75 -7.29
CA THR A 32 -5.96 19.76 -7.52
C THR A 32 -5.54 19.70 -8.98
N ASN A 33 -4.28 19.35 -9.19
CA ASN A 33 -3.73 18.96 -10.49
C ASN A 33 -3.05 17.60 -10.36
N GLU A 34 -3.11 16.78 -11.40
CA GLU A 34 -2.35 15.53 -11.42
C GLU A 34 -0.96 15.76 -12.02
N VAL A 35 0.06 15.22 -11.37
CA VAL A 35 1.45 15.28 -11.83
C VAL A 35 1.96 13.85 -12.03
N GLY A 36 2.53 13.62 -13.21
CA GLY A 36 3.09 12.34 -13.64
C GLY A 36 4.52 12.50 -14.17
N VAL A 37 5.19 11.38 -14.39
CA VAL A 37 6.52 11.34 -15.00
C VAL A 37 6.36 11.48 -16.51
N LEU A 38 6.99 12.48 -17.13
CA LEU A 38 7.21 12.52 -18.59
C LEU A 38 8.17 11.39 -18.96
N GLY A 39 7.69 10.37 -19.66
CA GLY A 39 8.56 9.40 -20.31
C GLY A 39 9.42 10.10 -21.39
N PRO A 40 10.55 9.52 -21.82
CA PRO A 40 11.21 9.94 -23.05
C PRO A 40 10.21 9.90 -24.21
N VAL A 41 10.43 10.73 -25.24
CA VAL A 41 9.50 11.07 -26.33
C VAL A 41 8.89 9.85 -27.07
N ASP A 42 9.48 8.67 -26.91
CA ASP A 42 9.06 7.39 -27.52
C ASP A 42 8.50 6.34 -26.53
N MET A 43 8.32 6.69 -25.25
CA MET A 43 7.68 5.84 -24.24
C MET A 43 6.40 6.50 -23.72
N PRO A 44 5.22 5.86 -23.87
CA PRO A 44 3.98 6.48 -23.44
C PRO A 44 4.02 6.83 -21.95
N LEU A 45 3.40 7.96 -21.58
CA LEU A 45 3.11 8.45 -20.22
C LEU A 45 2.28 7.48 -19.34
N ILE A 46 2.12 6.28 -19.82
CA ILE A 46 0.99 5.40 -19.74
C ILE A 46 1.66 4.02 -19.77
N ASP A 47 1.43 3.19 -18.76
CA ASP A 47 1.78 1.77 -18.91
C ASP A 47 1.08 1.21 -20.17
N SER A 48 1.41 0.01 -20.63
CA SER A 48 0.83 -0.57 -21.86
C SER A 48 -0.72 -0.62 -21.92
N ARG A 49 -1.42 -0.12 -20.89
CA ARG A 49 -2.87 -0.19 -20.64
C ARG A 49 -3.54 1.18 -20.52
N GLY A 50 -2.91 2.31 -20.85
CA GLY A 50 -3.57 3.62 -20.74
C GLY A 50 -3.44 4.31 -19.38
N LEU A 51 -2.74 3.72 -18.39
CA LEU A 51 -2.71 4.20 -17.01
C LEU A 51 -1.36 4.84 -16.66
N PHE A 52 -1.39 6.05 -16.12
CA PHE A 52 -0.18 6.78 -15.74
C PHE A 52 0.64 6.07 -14.65
N LEU A 53 1.96 6.08 -14.81
CA LEU A 53 2.91 5.55 -13.82
C LEU A 53 2.74 6.25 -12.45
N HIS A 54 2.93 5.50 -11.36
CA HIS A 54 2.95 6.09 -10.03
C HIS A 54 4.25 6.88 -9.83
N ALA A 55 4.15 8.22 -9.84
CA ALA A 55 5.26 9.11 -9.56
C ALA A 55 5.80 8.89 -8.14
N THR A 56 7.11 8.67 -8.04
CA THR A 56 7.86 8.69 -6.78
C THR A 56 8.42 10.09 -6.53
N PRO A 57 8.77 10.45 -5.28
CA PRO A 57 9.44 11.72 -5.00
C PRO A 57 10.74 11.93 -5.77
N GLN A 58 11.45 10.85 -6.11
CA GLN A 58 12.67 10.90 -6.91
C GLN A 58 12.37 11.21 -8.39
N ALA A 59 11.28 10.68 -8.93
CA ALA A 59 10.91 10.90 -10.32
C ALA A 59 10.23 12.26 -10.55
N VAL A 60 9.55 12.79 -9.54
CA VAL A 60 8.93 14.12 -9.55
C VAL A 60 9.32 14.86 -8.26
N PRO A 61 10.54 15.41 -8.18
CA PRO A 61 11.00 16.09 -6.97
C PRO A 61 10.37 17.48 -6.87
N LEU A 62 9.38 17.63 -5.99
CA LEU A 62 8.77 18.93 -5.67
C LEU A 62 9.30 19.46 -4.34
N GLN A 63 9.74 20.72 -4.32
CA GLN A 63 10.19 21.41 -3.11
C GLN A 63 9.00 21.97 -2.32
N MET A 64 8.11 21.10 -1.89
CA MET A 64 6.92 21.44 -1.12
C MET A 64 6.60 20.35 -0.10
N PHE A 65 5.67 20.62 0.83
CA PHE A 65 5.27 19.63 1.81
C PHE A 65 4.71 18.38 1.09
N ALA A 66 5.35 17.24 1.32
CA ALA A 66 4.95 16.00 0.69
C ALA A 66 4.23 15.11 1.70
N PHE A 67 3.22 14.37 1.26
CA PHE A 67 2.66 13.32 2.07
C PHE A 67 2.32 12.07 1.26
N THR A 68 2.29 10.94 1.95
CA THR A 68 1.88 9.66 1.39
C THR A 68 1.25 8.78 2.47
N PHE A 69 0.67 7.66 2.04
CA PHE A 69 0.14 6.65 2.95
C PHE A 69 0.75 5.30 2.65
N VAL A 70 1.14 4.61 3.71
CA VAL A 70 1.50 3.19 3.70
C VAL A 70 0.33 2.36 4.23
N ARG A 71 0.44 1.04 4.13
CA ARG A 71 -0.51 0.08 4.67
C ARG A 71 0.27 -1.05 5.32
N ASN A 72 -0.32 -1.77 6.27
CA ASN A 72 0.29 -2.99 6.80
C ASN A 72 0.63 -3.93 5.61
N PRO A 73 1.91 -4.30 5.41
CA PRO A 73 2.35 -5.08 4.25
C PRO A 73 1.55 -6.37 4.02
N LEU A 74 1.13 -7.07 5.07
CA LEU A 74 0.34 -8.29 4.95
C LEU A 74 -1.05 -7.99 4.39
N SER A 75 -1.71 -6.96 4.92
CA SER A 75 -3.02 -6.54 4.42
C SER A 75 -2.96 -5.96 2.99
N TRP A 76 -1.79 -5.48 2.56
CA TRP A 76 -1.57 -5.04 1.17
C TRP A 76 -1.70 -6.20 0.18
N TYR A 77 -1.09 -7.36 0.48
CA TYR A 77 -1.18 -8.56 -0.37
C TYR A 77 -2.62 -9.04 -0.54
N GLN A 78 -3.40 -9.08 0.56
CA GLN A 78 -4.84 -9.39 0.50
C GLN A 78 -5.59 -8.42 -0.41
N SER A 79 -5.34 -7.11 -0.26
CA SER A 79 -5.97 -6.05 -1.04
C SER A 79 -5.63 -6.10 -2.53
N HIS A 80 -4.36 -6.38 -2.84
CA HIS A 80 -3.90 -6.54 -4.22
C HIS A 80 -4.55 -7.78 -4.85
N TRP A 81 -4.38 -8.95 -4.23
CA TRP A 81 -4.90 -10.21 -4.74
C TRP A 81 -6.41 -10.18 -4.95
N ALA A 82 -7.17 -9.70 -3.96
CA ALA A 82 -8.62 -9.57 -4.08
C ALA A 82 -9.02 -8.62 -5.21
N TYR A 83 -8.29 -7.52 -5.41
CA TYR A 83 -8.55 -6.60 -6.51
C TYR A 83 -8.30 -7.22 -7.88
N CYS A 84 -7.17 -7.90 -8.07
CA CYS A 84 -6.84 -8.52 -9.36
C CYS A 84 -7.79 -9.67 -9.67
N THR A 85 -8.07 -10.52 -8.68
CA THR A 85 -8.99 -11.66 -8.81
C THR A 85 -10.42 -11.20 -9.08
N LYS A 86 -10.96 -10.26 -8.29
CA LYS A 86 -12.33 -9.76 -8.47
C LYS A 86 -12.55 -9.16 -9.86
N ASN A 87 -11.59 -8.35 -10.31
CA ASN A 87 -11.73 -7.67 -11.58
C ASN A 87 -11.28 -8.53 -12.77
N LYS A 88 -10.78 -9.75 -12.54
CA LYS A 88 -10.11 -10.60 -13.54
C LYS A 88 -9.04 -9.81 -14.31
N ARG A 89 -8.23 -9.04 -13.57
CA ARG A 89 -7.27 -8.07 -14.09
C ARG A 89 -5.91 -8.28 -13.46
N TRP A 90 -5.19 -9.29 -13.95
CA TRP A 90 -3.76 -9.41 -13.74
C TRP A 90 -3.04 -8.72 -14.89
N ASN A 91 -2.04 -7.91 -14.58
CA ASN A 91 -1.22 -7.22 -15.57
C ASN A 91 -0.04 -8.09 -16.02
N GLU A 92 -0.11 -8.63 -17.23
CA GLU A 92 0.98 -9.39 -17.81
C GLU A 92 2.27 -8.57 -18.05
N HIS A 93 2.15 -7.24 -18.13
CA HIS A 93 3.31 -6.36 -18.32
C HIS A 93 3.96 -5.93 -17.00
N ASN A 94 3.29 -6.11 -15.86
CA ASN A 94 3.90 -5.90 -14.56
C ASN A 94 4.60 -7.20 -14.12
N PRO A 95 5.93 -7.21 -13.90
CA PRO A 95 6.66 -8.43 -13.56
C PRO A 95 6.14 -9.14 -12.31
N PHE A 96 5.74 -8.37 -11.28
CA PHE A 96 5.18 -8.90 -10.04
C PHE A 96 3.86 -9.61 -10.30
N GLU A 97 2.91 -8.95 -10.98
CA GLU A 97 1.61 -9.55 -11.28
C GLU A 97 1.76 -10.75 -12.22
N ARG A 98 2.60 -10.66 -13.26
CA ARG A 98 2.84 -11.76 -14.20
C ARG A 98 3.37 -13.03 -13.52
N GLN A 99 4.31 -12.89 -12.59
CA GLN A 99 4.94 -14.05 -11.93
C GLN A 99 4.14 -14.54 -10.72
N CYS A 100 3.40 -13.66 -10.04
CA CYS A 100 2.69 -14.03 -8.82
C CYS A 100 1.23 -14.44 -9.05
N ALA A 101 0.61 -14.06 -10.18
CA ALA A 101 -0.81 -14.30 -10.46
C ALA A 101 -1.25 -15.75 -10.16
N SER A 102 -2.32 -15.87 -9.37
CA SER A 102 -2.97 -17.15 -9.08
C SER A 102 -4.37 -16.90 -8.52
N ASP A 103 -5.33 -17.77 -8.85
CA ASP A 103 -6.67 -17.76 -8.25
C ASP A 103 -6.71 -18.38 -6.84
N ASN A 104 -5.58 -18.89 -6.36
CA ASN A 104 -5.37 -19.35 -5.00
C ASN A 104 -4.47 -18.34 -4.26
N PHE A 105 -4.98 -17.78 -3.16
CA PHE A 105 -4.26 -16.77 -2.39
C PHE A 105 -2.93 -17.29 -1.81
N HIS A 106 -2.89 -18.54 -1.33
CA HIS A 106 -1.66 -19.13 -0.79
C HIS A 106 -0.60 -19.31 -1.86
N GLN A 107 -0.98 -19.75 -3.06
CA GLN A 107 -0.05 -19.87 -4.18
C GLN A 107 0.47 -18.50 -4.62
N PHE A 108 -0.38 -17.48 -4.66
CA PHE A 108 0.04 -16.10 -4.92
C PHE A 108 1.10 -15.63 -3.90
N LEU A 109 0.89 -15.89 -2.61
CA LEU A 109 1.87 -15.55 -1.56
C LEU A 109 3.18 -16.32 -1.71
N ARG A 110 3.13 -17.63 -2.00
CA ARG A 110 4.35 -18.45 -2.24
C ARG A 110 5.14 -17.93 -3.44
N ASN A 111 4.46 -17.54 -4.51
CA ASN A 111 5.09 -16.92 -5.67
C ASN A 111 5.74 -15.58 -5.28
N ALA A 112 5.06 -14.74 -4.49
CA ALA A 112 5.63 -13.48 -4.01
C ALA A 112 6.90 -13.72 -3.16
N LEU A 113 6.89 -14.69 -2.25
CA LEU A 113 8.08 -15.07 -1.46
C LEU A 113 9.25 -15.54 -2.32
N THR A 114 8.95 -16.29 -3.39
CA THR A 114 9.96 -16.89 -4.26
C THR A 114 10.58 -15.87 -5.21
N TYR A 115 9.76 -15.06 -5.87
CA TYR A 115 10.21 -14.17 -6.95
C TYR A 115 10.45 -12.74 -6.50
N PHE A 116 9.78 -12.27 -5.45
CA PHE A 116 9.84 -10.90 -4.95
C PHE A 116 9.91 -10.84 -3.42
N PRO A 117 10.95 -11.43 -2.80
CA PRO A 117 11.14 -11.32 -1.35
C PRO A 117 11.22 -9.83 -0.93
N GLY A 118 10.44 -9.46 0.08
CA GLY A 118 10.26 -8.07 0.51
C GLY A 118 9.58 -7.18 -0.53
N GLY A 119 8.72 -7.71 -1.40
CA GLY A 119 8.09 -6.98 -2.50
C GLY A 119 7.43 -5.66 -2.09
N VAL A 120 6.66 -5.66 -1.00
CA VAL A 120 6.00 -4.43 -0.51
C VAL A 120 7.00 -3.49 0.15
N SER A 121 7.97 -4.04 0.88
CA SER A 121 9.07 -3.28 1.49
C SER A 121 9.89 -2.55 0.44
N ASN A 122 10.31 -3.24 -0.61
CA ASN A 122 11.04 -2.66 -1.73
C ASN A 122 10.22 -1.61 -2.47
N MET A 123 8.91 -1.84 -2.63
CA MET A 123 8.01 -0.82 -3.17
C MET A 123 8.00 0.42 -2.29
N TYR A 124 7.80 0.31 -0.97
CA TYR A 124 7.80 1.46 -0.05
C TYR A 124 9.13 2.20 -0.03
N ARG A 125 10.26 1.48 -0.05
CA ARG A 125 11.60 2.07 -0.19
C ARG A 125 11.70 2.93 -1.45
N GLY A 126 11.09 2.52 -2.55
CA GLY A 126 11.05 3.31 -3.79
C GLY A 126 10.38 4.69 -3.66
N TYR A 127 9.53 4.89 -2.64
CA TYR A 127 8.91 6.19 -2.33
C TYR A 127 9.57 6.90 -1.16
N LEU A 128 10.01 6.15 -0.15
CA LEU A 128 10.42 6.67 1.16
C LEU A 128 11.94 6.61 1.40
N GLY A 129 12.70 6.08 0.45
CA GLY A 129 14.12 5.79 0.66
C GLY A 129 14.37 4.72 1.72
N GLU A 130 15.65 4.54 2.07
CA GLU A 130 16.09 3.48 3.00
C GLU A 130 15.58 3.66 4.43
N GLU A 131 15.38 4.91 4.85
CA GLU A 131 14.91 5.23 6.21
C GLU A 131 13.39 5.10 6.36
N TYR A 132 12.65 4.81 5.27
CA TYR A 132 11.19 4.75 5.27
C TYR A 132 10.55 6.05 5.78
N THR A 133 11.18 7.18 5.44
CA THR A 133 10.72 8.52 5.78
C THR A 133 10.45 9.34 4.52
N LEU A 134 9.72 10.44 4.66
CA LEU A 134 9.54 11.39 3.58
C LEU A 134 10.20 12.70 4.01
N PRO A 135 11.38 13.05 3.47
CA PRO A 135 12.09 14.27 3.86
C PRO A 135 11.20 15.50 3.71
N GLY A 136 11.03 16.28 4.78
CA GLY A 136 10.15 17.47 4.78
C GLY A 136 8.67 17.15 4.59
N GLY A 137 8.24 15.91 4.86
CA GLY A 137 6.89 15.43 4.60
C GLY A 137 6.31 14.57 5.71
N PHE A 138 5.20 13.90 5.39
CA PHE A 138 4.43 13.07 6.30
C PHE A 138 4.08 11.71 5.69
N VAL A 139 4.25 10.65 6.48
CA VAL A 139 3.88 9.28 6.10
C VAL A 139 2.75 8.82 7.03
N GLY A 140 1.53 8.81 6.50
CA GLY A 140 0.35 8.30 7.20
C GLY A 140 0.13 6.81 6.96
N ARG A 141 -0.88 6.25 7.64
CA ARG A 141 -1.30 4.85 7.54
C ARG A 141 -2.70 4.72 6.97
N GLN A 142 -2.91 3.76 6.08
CA GLN A 142 -4.23 3.45 5.52
C GLN A 142 -5.24 3.05 6.62
N GLU A 143 -4.75 2.44 7.69
CA GLU A 143 -5.50 2.04 8.86
C GLU A 143 -6.09 3.23 9.64
N ARG A 144 -5.49 4.43 9.49
CA ARG A 144 -5.92 5.69 10.10
C ARG A 144 -6.18 6.79 9.06
N LEU A 145 -6.51 6.38 7.83
CA LEU A 145 -6.47 7.23 6.63
C LEU A 145 -7.21 8.57 6.76
N VAL A 146 -8.35 8.59 7.46
CA VAL A 146 -9.13 9.81 7.70
C VAL A 146 -8.35 10.80 8.55
N GLU A 147 -7.89 10.35 9.73
CA GLU A 147 -7.20 11.22 10.68
C GLU A 147 -5.83 11.65 10.14
N ASP A 148 -5.11 10.73 9.51
CA ASP A 148 -3.78 11.01 8.96
C ASP A 148 -3.85 11.94 7.74
N LEU A 149 -4.92 11.88 6.93
CA LEU A 149 -5.14 12.86 5.87
C LEU A 149 -5.41 14.25 6.44
N ILE A 150 -6.29 14.36 7.43
CA ILE A 150 -6.60 15.65 8.08
C ILE A 150 -5.33 16.24 8.70
N LEU A 151 -4.51 15.41 9.36
CA LEU A 151 -3.24 15.83 9.94
C LEU A 151 -2.27 16.34 8.86
N ALA A 152 -2.07 15.58 7.78
CA ALA A 152 -1.18 15.97 6.69
C ALA A 152 -1.59 17.31 6.04
N LEU A 153 -2.89 17.49 5.77
CA LEU A 153 -3.42 18.73 5.17
C LEU A 153 -3.24 19.93 6.11
N ARG A 154 -3.44 19.75 7.42
CA ARG A 154 -3.17 20.81 8.42
C ARG A 154 -1.69 21.15 8.52
N MET A 155 -0.81 20.14 8.52
CA MET A 155 0.64 20.35 8.54
C MET A 155 1.12 21.14 7.31
N ALA A 156 0.50 20.88 6.16
CA ALA A 156 0.74 21.61 4.92
C ALA A 156 0.16 23.04 4.90
N GLY A 157 -0.72 23.38 5.86
CA GLY A 157 -1.45 24.65 5.84
C GLY A 157 -2.51 24.72 4.73
N GLU A 158 -3.09 23.59 4.31
CA GLU A 158 -4.18 23.58 3.34
C GLU A 158 -5.48 24.10 3.97
N THR A 159 -6.29 24.79 3.17
CA THR A 159 -7.66 25.17 3.54
C THR A 159 -8.64 24.14 2.99
N PHE A 160 -9.43 23.50 3.84
CA PHE A 160 -10.31 22.40 3.44
C PHE A 160 -11.52 22.22 4.37
N ASP A 161 -12.60 21.64 3.85
CA ASP A 161 -13.73 21.19 4.66
C ASP A 161 -13.47 19.81 5.29
N GLU A 162 -13.06 19.84 6.56
CA GLU A 162 -12.82 18.62 7.34
C GLU A 162 -14.08 17.75 7.51
N THR A 163 -15.26 18.37 7.61
CA THR A 163 -16.52 17.62 7.77
C THR A 163 -16.78 16.77 6.54
N SER A 164 -16.51 17.30 5.36
CA SER A 164 -16.62 16.56 4.09
C SER A 164 -15.63 15.40 3.98
N ILE A 165 -14.39 15.55 4.49
CA ILE A 165 -13.43 14.44 4.56
C ILE A 165 -13.97 13.33 5.46
N ARG A 166 -14.41 13.67 6.69
CA ARG A 166 -14.92 12.70 7.68
C ARG A 166 -16.16 11.95 7.18
N ARG A 167 -17.00 12.60 6.36
CA ARG A 167 -18.19 12.00 5.75
C ARG A 167 -17.92 11.22 4.46
N THR A 168 -16.68 11.20 3.96
CA THR A 168 -16.37 10.50 2.71
C THR A 168 -16.42 8.97 2.93
N PRO A 169 -17.33 8.25 2.25
CA PRO A 169 -17.47 6.82 2.45
C PRO A 169 -16.21 6.07 2.01
N PRO A 170 -15.88 4.92 2.62
CA PRO A 170 -14.77 4.09 2.20
C PRO A 170 -14.85 3.69 0.72
N ALA A 171 -13.71 3.66 0.03
CA ALA A 171 -13.62 3.26 -1.38
C ALA A 171 -12.84 1.93 -1.52
N ASN A 172 -13.09 1.19 -2.61
CA ASN A 172 -12.35 -0.02 -2.98
C ASN A 172 -12.32 -1.13 -1.91
N LEU A 173 -13.49 -1.49 -1.39
CA LEU A 173 -13.67 -2.52 -0.35
C LEU A 173 -13.56 -3.97 -0.86
N ALA A 174 -12.83 -4.24 -1.95
CA ALA A 174 -12.83 -5.55 -2.62
C ALA A 174 -12.42 -6.70 -1.68
N ALA A 175 -11.40 -6.51 -0.84
CA ALA A 175 -10.95 -7.52 0.12
C ALA A 175 -11.92 -7.72 1.31
N ARG A 176 -12.88 -6.80 1.51
CA ARG A 176 -13.88 -6.87 2.59
C ARG A 176 -15.22 -7.42 2.12
N LEU A 177 -15.35 -7.79 0.84
CA LEU A 177 -16.52 -8.51 0.35
C LEU A 177 -16.51 -9.94 0.90
N ASP A 178 -17.69 -10.45 1.26
CA ASP A 178 -17.85 -11.74 1.97
C ASP A 178 -17.13 -12.90 1.28
N ASP A 179 -17.17 -12.95 -0.06
CA ASP A 179 -16.49 -13.98 -0.86
C ASP A 179 -14.96 -13.99 -0.68
N PHE A 180 -14.36 -12.84 -0.39
CA PHE A 180 -12.91 -12.69 -0.25
C PHE A 180 -12.45 -12.79 1.21
N GLN A 181 -13.31 -12.48 2.19
CA GLN A 181 -12.96 -12.56 3.61
C GLN A 181 -12.47 -13.96 4.00
N HIS A 182 -13.04 -15.01 3.41
CA HIS A 182 -12.62 -16.40 3.70
C HIS A 182 -11.50 -16.93 2.80
N ARG A 183 -11.24 -16.30 1.65
CA ARG A 183 -10.25 -16.75 0.66
C ARG A 183 -8.89 -16.05 0.83
N CYS A 184 -8.89 -14.87 1.44
CA CYS A 184 -7.70 -14.05 1.65
C CYS A 184 -7.02 -14.28 3.01
N LEU A 185 -7.21 -15.44 3.65
CA LEU A 185 -6.62 -15.72 4.96
C LEU A 185 -5.28 -16.42 4.84
N TYR A 186 -4.35 -16.08 5.73
CA TYR A 186 -3.04 -16.70 5.82
C TYR A 186 -3.13 -18.01 6.60
N THR A 187 -2.27 -18.98 6.24
CA THR A 187 -1.88 -20.01 7.20
C THR A 187 -0.87 -19.42 8.17
N ALA A 188 -0.71 -20.02 9.36
CA ALA A 188 0.28 -19.56 10.34
C ALA A 188 1.71 -19.55 9.77
N GLU A 189 2.06 -20.56 8.98
CA GLU A 189 3.34 -20.66 8.28
C GLU A 189 3.54 -19.52 7.28
N LEU A 190 2.59 -19.31 6.36
CA LEU A 190 2.67 -18.24 5.36
C LEU A 190 2.68 -16.86 6.00
N LEU A 191 1.92 -16.67 7.09
CA LEU A 191 1.95 -15.42 7.84
C LEU A 191 3.36 -15.13 8.34
N TRP A 192 3.99 -16.11 8.98
CA TRP A 192 5.34 -15.97 9.53
C TRP A 192 6.37 -15.70 8.43
N GLU A 193 6.35 -16.47 7.34
CA GLU A 193 7.28 -16.27 6.21
C GLU A 193 7.14 -14.89 5.58
N MET A 194 5.90 -14.43 5.38
CA MET A 194 5.62 -13.11 4.83
C MET A 194 6.05 -11.99 5.77
N MET A 195 5.91 -12.17 7.09
CA MET A 195 6.43 -11.23 8.08
C MET A 195 7.96 -11.12 8.02
N GLN A 196 8.66 -12.24 7.83
CA GLN A 196 10.13 -12.21 7.68
C GLN A 196 10.54 -11.53 6.37
N SER A 197 9.89 -11.91 5.28
CA SER A 197 10.12 -11.33 3.95
C SER A 197 9.90 -9.82 3.93
N GLU A 198 8.84 -9.34 4.56
CA GLU A 198 8.49 -7.92 4.65
C GLU A 198 9.05 -7.22 5.90
N GLY A 199 9.99 -7.85 6.60
CA GLY A 199 10.42 -7.43 7.93
C GLY A 199 10.96 -6.01 7.99
N HIS A 200 11.52 -5.50 6.89
CA HIS A 200 12.03 -4.13 6.83
C HIS A 200 10.90 -3.09 6.96
N ALA A 201 9.88 -3.13 6.09
CA ALA A 201 8.73 -2.25 6.21
C ALA A 201 7.99 -2.45 7.52
N MET A 202 7.82 -3.71 7.95
CA MET A 202 7.13 -4.05 9.19
C MET A 202 7.77 -3.34 10.39
N ARG A 203 9.09 -3.38 10.52
CA ARG A 203 9.81 -2.73 11.63
C ARG A 203 9.88 -1.22 11.47
N SER A 204 10.33 -0.74 10.31
CA SER A 204 10.57 0.71 10.09
C SER A 204 9.27 1.52 10.20
N LEU A 205 8.14 0.94 9.81
CA LEU A 205 6.84 1.60 9.88
C LEU A 205 6.04 1.22 11.14
N GLY A 206 6.56 0.33 11.99
CA GLY A 206 5.97 -0.06 13.29
C GLY A 206 4.70 -0.92 13.19
N TYR A 207 4.64 -1.82 12.21
CA TYR A 207 3.60 -2.87 12.07
C TYR A 207 3.96 -4.18 12.76
N ASP A 208 5.24 -4.38 13.12
CA ASP A 208 5.74 -5.57 13.82
C ASP A 208 5.21 -5.73 15.25
N ARG A 209 4.59 -4.68 15.80
CA ARG A 209 4.01 -4.63 17.15
C ARG A 209 2.50 -4.83 17.19
N GLU A 210 1.85 -4.97 16.03
CA GLU A 210 0.40 -5.10 15.93
C GLU A 210 -0.06 -6.53 16.21
N ASP A 211 -1.32 -6.69 16.64
CA ASP A 211 -1.96 -8.01 16.69
C ASP A 211 -2.34 -8.46 15.27
N LEU A 212 -1.68 -9.52 14.81
CA LEU A 212 -1.83 -10.08 13.48
C LEU A 212 -2.78 -11.29 13.44
N SER A 213 -3.47 -11.60 14.55
CA SER A 213 -4.43 -12.70 14.64
C SER A 213 -5.56 -12.60 13.61
N CYS A 214 -5.93 -11.38 13.22
CA CYS A 214 -6.96 -11.12 12.20
C CYS A 214 -6.60 -11.63 10.79
N PHE A 215 -5.33 -11.95 10.52
CA PHE A 215 -4.88 -12.48 9.23
C PHE A 215 -5.00 -14.01 9.12
N LEU A 216 -5.19 -14.73 10.22
CA LEU A 216 -5.12 -16.19 10.25
C LEU A 216 -6.43 -16.87 9.84
N ASP A 217 -6.31 -17.99 9.10
CA ASP A 217 -7.40 -18.94 8.96
C ASP A 217 -7.56 -19.74 10.27
N GLN A 218 -8.55 -19.33 11.08
CA GLN A 218 -8.86 -19.97 12.36
C GLN A 218 -9.25 -21.46 12.22
N ARG A 219 -9.54 -21.95 11.02
CA ARG A 219 -9.86 -23.36 10.75
C ARG A 219 -8.63 -24.27 10.64
N LYS A 220 -7.42 -23.72 10.56
CA LYS A 220 -6.16 -24.48 10.39
C LYS A 220 -5.15 -24.23 11.51
N HIS A 221 -5.60 -24.25 12.77
CA HIS A 221 -4.68 -24.18 13.91
C HIS A 221 -3.85 -25.47 14.04
N SER A 222 -2.66 -25.48 13.44
CA SER A 222 -1.50 -26.17 14.01
C SER A 222 -0.64 -25.13 14.75
N PRO A 223 -0.17 -25.42 15.98
CA PRO A 223 0.63 -24.48 16.74
C PRO A 223 1.93 -24.16 16.00
N LEU A 224 2.29 -22.88 15.98
CA LEU A 224 3.58 -22.39 15.45
C LEU A 224 4.74 -23.14 16.13
N PRO A 225 5.80 -23.53 15.40
CA PRO A 225 6.96 -24.15 16.00
C PRO A 225 7.64 -23.16 16.95
N ALA A 226 7.79 -23.55 18.21
CA ALA A 226 8.49 -22.77 19.21
C ALA A 226 9.94 -22.54 18.78
N THR A 227 10.38 -21.28 18.78
CA THR A 227 11.77 -20.90 18.61
C THR A 227 12.57 -21.39 19.82
N ASN A 228 13.24 -22.54 19.68
CA ASN A 228 14.21 -23.01 20.67
C ASN A 228 15.42 -22.08 20.67
N HIS A 229 15.45 -21.11 21.59
CA HIS A 229 16.70 -20.52 22.03
C HIS A 229 17.46 -21.54 22.88
N SER A 230 18.31 -22.32 22.21
CA SER A 230 19.31 -23.15 22.88
C SER A 230 20.40 -22.24 23.45
N THR A 231 20.26 -21.85 24.72
CA THR A 231 21.40 -21.43 25.52
C THR A 231 22.30 -22.64 25.75
N ARG A 232 23.43 -22.70 25.02
CA ARG A 232 24.54 -23.57 25.39
C ARG A 232 25.26 -22.96 26.58
N SER A 233 25.27 -23.70 27.68
CA SER A 233 26.21 -23.57 28.80
C SER A 233 27.57 -24.13 28.41
#